data_AF-A0A848VH93-F1
#
_entry.id   AF-A0A848VH93-F1
#
_cell.length_a   1.000
_cell.length_b   1.000
_cell.length_c   1.000
_cell.angle_alpha   90.00
_cell.angle_beta   90.00
_cell.angle_gamma   90.00
#
_symmetry.space_group_name_H-M   'P 1'
#
loop_
_entity.id
_entity.type
_entity.pdbx_description
1 polymer ?
#
loop_
_entity_poly.entity_id
_entity_poly.type
_entity_poly.pdbx_seq_one_letter_code
_entity_poly.pdbx_strand_id
1 'polypeptide(L)'
;SSTHTLFESEAEQLESELSMIRYISWAIPSIGFIGTVRGIGEALAQADKAVQGDIAGVTQSLGVAFNSTFIALLISIFLMFLVYQLQLLQERLVFDSENYANNKLIRHMKSD
;
A
#
# COMPACT_ATOMS: atom_id res chain seq x y z
N SER A 1 -14.30 20.67 -25.63
CA SER A 1 -15.19 19.61 -25.12
C SER A 1 -14.52 18.24 -25.25
N SER A 2 -13.97 17.86 -26.41
CA SER A 2 -13.28 16.56 -26.60
C SER A 2 -11.89 16.43 -25.95
N THR A 3 -11.18 17.53 -25.71
CA THR A 3 -9.86 17.52 -25.05
C THR A 3 -9.96 17.31 -23.54
N HIS A 4 -10.97 17.91 -22.89
CA HIS A 4 -11.24 17.71 -21.46
C HIS A 4 -11.59 16.25 -21.15
N THR A 5 -12.41 15.63 -22.00
CA THR A 5 -12.79 14.21 -21.86
C THR A 5 -11.62 13.25 -22.08
N LEU A 6 -10.61 13.63 -22.87
CA LEU A 6 -9.38 12.84 -23.03
C LEU A 6 -8.52 12.89 -21.76
N PHE A 7 -8.35 14.07 -21.17
CA PHE A 7 -7.61 14.21 -19.90
C PHE A 7 -8.30 13.50 -18.73
N GLU A 8 -9.64 13.58 -18.63
CA GLU A 8 -10.40 12.82 -17.63
C GLU A 8 -10.22 11.30 -17.82
N SER A 9 -10.26 10.81 -19.06
CA SER A 9 -10.07 9.37 -19.34
C SER A 9 -8.67 8.87 -18.99
N GLU A 10 -7.62 9.65 -19.23
CA GLU A 10 -6.25 9.25 -18.84
C GLU A 10 -6.05 9.33 -17.32
N ALA A 11 -6.65 10.32 -16.66
CA ALA A 11 -6.63 10.43 -15.20
C ALA A 11 -7.31 9.21 -14.54
N GLU A 12 -8.47 8.76 -15.06
CA GLU A 12 -9.15 7.55 -14.57
C GLU A 12 -8.31 6.28 -14.74
N GLN A 13 -7.56 6.15 -15.85
CA GLN A 13 -6.64 5.02 -16.05
C GLN A 13 -5.50 5.03 -15.02
N LEU A 14 -4.86 6.17 -14.82
CA LEU A 14 -3.81 6.35 -13.79
C LEU A 14 -4.32 6.03 -12.39
N GLU A 15 -5.54 6.47 -12.05
CA GLU A 15 -6.16 6.16 -10.77
C GLU A 15 -6.44 4.65 -10.62
N SER A 16 -6.87 3.99 -11.70
CA SER A 16 -7.08 2.54 -11.75
C SER A 16 -5.79 1.77 -11.49
N GLU A 17 -4.67 2.16 -12.11
CA GLU A 17 -3.37 1.52 -11.87
C GLU A 17 -2.87 1.74 -10.44
N LEU A 18 -3.00 2.97 -9.90
CA LEU A 18 -2.64 3.28 -8.52
C LEU A 18 -3.49 2.50 -7.51
N SER A 19 -4.74 2.19 -7.86
CA SER A 19 -5.65 1.40 -7.02
C SER A 19 -5.10 0.01 -6.71
N MET A 20 -4.39 -0.63 -7.66
CA MET A 20 -3.78 -1.94 -7.47
C MET A 20 -2.60 -1.87 -6.48
N ILE A 21 -1.77 -0.83 -6.57
CA ILE A 21 -0.66 -0.59 -5.64
C ILE A 21 -1.20 -0.35 -4.22
N ARG A 22 -2.28 0.43 -4.10
CA ARG A 22 -2.96 0.68 -2.82
C ARG A 22 -3.56 -0.60 -2.23
N TYR A 23 -4.17 -1.44 -3.06
CA TYR A 23 -4.70 -2.74 -2.63
C TYR A 23 -3.60 -3.66 -2.09
N ILE A 24 -2.48 -3.79 -2.81
CA ILE A 24 -1.34 -4.61 -2.37
C ILE A 24 -0.79 -4.06 -1.05
N SER A 25 -0.63 -2.74 -0.94
CA SER A 25 -0.14 -2.09 0.28
C SER A 25 -1.04 -2.34 1.49
N TRP A 26 -2.37 -2.36 1.28
CA TRP A 26 -3.34 -2.70 2.33
C TRP A 26 -3.28 -4.18 2.75
N ALA A 27 -2.89 -5.09 1.87
CA ALA A 27 -2.81 -6.53 2.17
C ALA A 27 -1.59 -6.91 3.03
N ILE A 28 -0.51 -6.11 3.01
CA ILE A 28 0.75 -6.45 3.71
C ILE A 28 0.56 -6.64 5.23
N PRO A 29 -0.15 -5.74 5.97
CA PRO A 29 -0.44 -5.95 7.38
C PRO A 29 -1.24 -7.24 7.64
N SER A 30 -2.20 -7.58 6.79
CA SER A 30 -2.98 -8.81 6.91
C SER A 30 -2.12 -10.06 6.70
N ILE A 31 -1.15 -10.02 5.78
CA ILE A 31 -0.18 -11.12 5.59
C ILE A 31 0.71 -11.29 6.83
N GLY A 32 1.16 -10.18 7.43
CA GLY A 32 1.86 -10.21 8.73
C GLY A 32 1.01 -10.88 9.80
N PHE A 33 -0.26 -10.48 9.91
CA PHE A 33 -1.21 -11.05 10.86
C PHE A 33 -1.40 -12.57 10.66
N ILE A 34 -1.47 -13.05 9.41
CA ILE A 34 -1.50 -14.49 9.09
C ILE A 34 -0.25 -15.20 9.64
N GLY A 35 0.93 -14.57 9.51
CA GLY A 35 2.18 -15.06 10.11
C GLY A 35 2.09 -15.23 11.63
N THR A 36 1.53 -14.23 12.33
CA THR A 36 1.27 -14.36 13.78
C THR A 36 0.26 -15.44 14.12
N VAL A 37 -0.85 -15.54 13.40
CA VAL A 37 -1.87 -16.58 13.65
C VAL A 37 -1.25 -17.96 13.48
N ARG A 38 -0.42 -18.15 12.46
CA ARG A 38 0.32 -19.41 12.26
C ARG A 38 1.27 -19.70 13.43
N GLY A 39 2.16 -18.78 13.79
CA GLY A 39 3.17 -19.06 14.82
C GLY A 39 2.56 -19.19 16.23
N ILE A 40 1.43 -18.53 16.50
CA ILE A 40 0.63 -18.79 17.71
C ILE A 40 0.03 -20.20 17.68
N GLY A 41 -0.52 -20.64 16.53
CA GLY A 41 -1.01 -22.00 16.37
C GLY A 41 0.06 -23.06 16.62
N GLU A 42 1.28 -22.84 16.09
CA GLU A 42 2.43 -23.71 16.33
C GLU A 42 2.88 -23.70 17.80
N ALA A 43 2.81 -22.55 18.47
CA ALA A 43 3.10 -22.43 19.89
C ALA A 43 2.08 -23.20 20.75
N LEU A 44 0.79 -23.08 20.43
CA LEU A 44 -0.29 -23.78 21.13
C LEU A 44 -0.21 -25.31 20.96
N ALA A 45 0.24 -25.79 19.80
CA ALA A 45 0.48 -27.22 19.59
C ALA A 45 1.60 -27.79 20.49
N GLN A 46 2.45 -26.93 21.04
CA GLN A 46 3.54 -27.30 21.95
C GLN A 46 3.24 -26.95 23.42
N ALA A 47 2.01 -26.50 23.72
CA ALA A 47 1.62 -26.08 25.06
C ALA A 47 1.77 -27.20 26.11
N ASP A 48 1.49 -28.44 25.75
CA ASP A 48 1.64 -29.59 26.66
C ASP A 48 3.09 -29.78 27.14
N LYS A 49 4.07 -29.52 26.27
CA LYS A 49 5.50 -29.60 26.60
C LYS A 49 5.93 -28.43 27.49
N ALA A 50 5.38 -27.26 27.25
CA ALA A 50 5.60 -26.08 28.09
C ALA A 50 5.08 -26.29 29.52
N VAL A 51 3.92 -26.94 29.68
CA VAL A 51 3.39 -27.31 31.00
C VAL A 51 4.31 -28.29 31.73
N GLN A 52 5.00 -29.16 31.00
CA GLN A 52 6.00 -30.09 31.54
C GLN A 52 7.36 -29.44 31.84
N GLY A 53 7.52 -28.14 31.55
CA GLY A 53 8.73 -27.35 31.82
C GLY A 53 9.60 -27.04 30.61
N ASP A 54 9.29 -27.60 29.42
CA ASP A 54 10.00 -27.29 28.17
C ASP A 54 9.28 -26.20 27.37
N ILE A 55 9.64 -24.94 27.66
CA ILE A 55 9.07 -23.76 27.01
C ILE A 55 9.80 -23.34 25.73
N ALA A 56 10.94 -23.96 25.40
CA ALA A 56 11.83 -23.48 24.35
C ALA A 56 11.12 -23.40 22.99
N GLY A 57 10.36 -24.44 22.65
CA GLY A 57 9.60 -24.51 21.40
C GLY A 57 8.44 -23.50 21.31
N VAL A 58 7.79 -23.19 22.43
CA VAL A 58 6.75 -22.16 22.52
C VAL A 58 7.35 -20.77 22.32
N THR A 59 8.45 -20.45 23.03
CA THR A 59 9.13 -19.16 22.92
C THR A 59 9.65 -18.91 21.51
N GLN A 60 10.19 -19.94 20.85
CA GLN A 60 10.68 -19.80 19.48
C GLN A 60 9.54 -19.55 18.47
N SER A 61 8.42 -20.29 18.59
CA SER A 61 7.26 -20.13 17.71
C SER A 61 6.61 -18.75 17.85
N LEU A 62 6.47 -18.27 19.10
CA LEU A 62 6.01 -16.91 19.39
C LEU A 62 6.99 -15.85 18.88
N GLY A 63 8.29 -16.08 18.99
CA GLY A 63 9.31 -15.16 18.45
C GLY A 63 9.21 -15.00 16.93
N VAL A 64 9.01 -16.10 16.21
CA VAL A 64 8.80 -16.07 14.75
C VAL A 64 7.50 -15.36 14.39
N ALA A 65 6.40 -15.64 15.11
CA ALA A 65 5.14 -14.92 14.96
C ALA A 65 5.33 -13.41 15.09
N PHE A 66 5.87 -12.95 16.22
CA PHE A 66 6.08 -11.51 16.46
C PHE A 66 6.97 -10.86 15.40
N ASN A 67 8.09 -11.51 15.04
CA ASN A 67 9.02 -10.95 14.07
C ASN A 67 8.40 -10.83 12.67
N SER A 68 7.57 -11.79 12.27
CA SER A 68 6.87 -11.76 10.97
C SER A 68 5.94 -10.55 10.85
N THR A 69 5.15 -10.25 11.89
CA THR A 69 4.28 -9.07 11.91
C THR A 69 5.07 -7.78 12.04
N PHE A 70 6.12 -7.76 12.85
CA PHE A 70 6.97 -6.58 13.00
C PHE A 70 7.59 -6.15 11.66
N ILE A 71 8.19 -7.11 10.93
CA ILE A 71 8.77 -6.86 9.62
C ILE A 71 7.69 -6.44 8.61
N ALA A 72 6.53 -7.12 8.61
CA ALA A 72 5.42 -6.77 7.73
C ALA A 72 4.92 -5.33 7.96
N LEU A 73 4.78 -4.90 9.21
CA LEU A 73 4.37 -3.54 9.56
C LEU A 73 5.41 -2.50 9.15
N LEU A 74 6.70 -2.76 9.39
CA LEU A 74 7.77 -1.85 8.96
C LEU A 74 7.76 -1.65 7.43
N ILE A 75 7.67 -2.75 6.68
CA ILE A 75 7.60 -2.71 5.22
C ILE A 75 6.32 -1.98 4.77
N SER A 76 5.18 -2.26 5.40
CA SER A 76 3.91 -1.60 5.09
C SER A 76 3.96 -0.08 5.29
N ILE A 77 4.55 0.38 6.40
CA ILE A 77 4.68 1.81 6.69
C ILE A 77 5.59 2.48 5.64
N PHE A 78 6.72 1.85 5.34
CA PHE A 78 7.66 2.36 4.35
C PHE A 78 7.03 2.43 2.94
N LEU A 79 6.32 1.39 2.52
CA LEU A 79 5.64 1.37 1.22
C LEU A 79 4.48 2.37 1.16
N MET A 80 3.63 2.46 2.19
CA MET A 80 2.58 3.47 2.25
C MET A 80 3.14 4.88 2.11
N PHE A 81 4.29 5.16 2.73
CA PHE A 81 4.96 6.44 2.58
C PHE A 81 5.35 6.70 1.12
N LEU A 82 5.96 5.73 0.42
CA LEU A 82 6.31 5.88 -0.99
C LEU A 82 5.08 6.07 -1.90
N VAL A 83 4.02 5.29 -1.67
CA VAL A 83 2.76 5.41 -2.41
C VAL A 83 2.13 6.79 -2.20
N TYR A 84 2.17 7.31 -0.97
CA TYR A 84 1.70 8.65 -0.66
C TYR A 84 2.50 9.73 -1.41
N GLN A 85 3.83 9.61 -1.47
CA GLN A 85 4.66 10.53 -2.24
C GLN A 85 4.35 10.47 -3.75
N LEU A 86 4.15 9.26 -4.29
CA LEU A 86 3.75 9.08 -5.69
C LEU A 86 2.39 9.71 -5.98
N GLN A 87 1.42 9.53 -5.09
CA GLN A 87 0.09 10.12 -5.23
C GLN A 87 0.15 11.65 -5.24
N LEU A 88 0.93 12.27 -4.34
CA LEU A 88 1.15 13.72 -4.33
C LEU A 88 1.78 14.24 -5.63
N LEU A 89 2.70 13.49 -6.23
CA LEU A 89 3.30 13.85 -7.51
C LEU A 89 2.30 13.73 -8.67
N GLN A 90 1.48 12.67 -8.68
CA GLN A 90 0.43 12.50 -9.68
C GLN A 90 -0.62 13.61 -9.59
N GLU A 91 -1.08 13.96 -8.39
CA GLU A 91 -2.03 15.06 -8.17
C GLU A 91 -1.48 16.39 -8.71
N ARG A 92 -0.18 16.68 -8.51
CA ARG A 92 0.47 17.86 -9.09
C ARG A 92 0.56 17.81 -10.61
N LEU A 93 0.95 16.67 -11.19
CA LEU A 93 1.06 16.53 -12.65
C LEU A 93 -0.28 16.69 -13.36
N VAL A 94 -1.36 16.16 -12.79
CA VAL A 94 -2.71 16.34 -13.31
C VAL A 94 -3.11 17.81 -13.25
N PHE A 95 -2.88 18.48 -12.12
CA PHE A 95 -3.18 19.91 -11.96
C PHE A 95 -2.39 20.82 -12.91
N ASP A 96 -1.10 20.53 -13.12
CA ASP A 96 -0.25 21.29 -14.03
C ASP A 96 -0.65 21.08 -15.50
N SER A 97 -1.07 19.85 -15.86
CA SER A 97 -1.57 19.53 -17.20
C SER A 97 -2.87 20.27 -17.52
N GLU A 98 -3.78 20.36 -16.55
CA GLU A 98 -5.03 21.11 -16.65
C GLU A 98 -4.74 22.61 -16.84
N ASN A 99 -3.84 23.19 -16.04
CA ASN A 99 -3.44 24.59 -16.17
C ASN A 99 -2.72 24.90 -17.49
N TYR A 100 -1.87 24.00 -17.98
CA TYR A 100 -1.19 24.17 -19.26
C TYR A 100 -2.17 24.13 -20.44
N ALA A 101 -3.11 23.18 -20.44
CA ALA A 101 -4.17 23.11 -21.43
C ALA A 101 -5.04 24.37 -21.40
N ASN A 102 -5.45 24.81 -20.21
CA ASN A 102 -6.30 25.99 -20.06
C ASN A 102 -5.60 27.28 -20.55
N ASN A 103 -4.36 27.52 -20.11
CA ASN A 103 -3.63 28.73 -20.50
C ASN A 103 -3.24 28.75 -21.97
N LYS A 104 -2.84 27.62 -22.56
CA LYS A 104 -2.38 27.59 -23.95
C LYS A 104 -3.54 27.61 -24.95
N LEU A 105 -4.65 26.94 -24.62
CA LEU A 105 -5.82 26.84 -25.49
C LEU A 105 -6.70 28.09 -25.41
N ILE A 106 -6.97 28.64 -24.21
CA ILE A 106 -7.69 29.91 -24.08
C ILE A 106 -6.92 31.05 -24.75
N ARG A 107 -5.60 31.08 -24.61
CA ARG A 107 -4.79 32.14 -25.22
C ARG A 107 -4.76 32.09 -26.74
N HIS A 108 -4.85 30.90 -27.35
CA HIS A 108 -4.98 30.78 -28.81
C HIS A 108 -6.42 31.03 -29.28
N MET A 109 -7.45 30.59 -28.55
CA MET A 109 -8.85 30.86 -28.90
C MET A 109 -9.29 32.31 -28.71
N LYS A 110 -8.58 33.10 -27.89
CA LYS A 110 -8.85 34.53 -27.67
C LYS A 110 -7.99 35.44 -28.56
N SER A 111 -7.10 34.87 -29.37
CA SER A 111 -6.18 35.55 -30.29
C SER A 111 -6.65 35.53 -31.74
N ASP A 112 -7.76 34.85 -32.04
CA ASP A 112 -8.56 34.97 -33.26
C ASP A 112 -9.88 35.70 -32.92
#